data_AF-A0A0C2BH96-F1
#
_entry.id   AF-A0A0C2BH96-F1
#
_cell.length_a   1.000
_cell.length_b   1.000
_cell.length_c   1.000
_cell.angle_alpha   90.00
_cell.angle_beta   90.00
_cell.angle_gamma   90.00
#
_symmetry.space_group_name_H-M   'P 1'
#
loop_
_entity.id
_entity.type
_entity.pdbx_description
1 polymer ?
#
loop_
_entity_poly.entity_id
_entity_poly.type
_entity_poly.pdbx_seq_one_letter_code
_entity_poly.pdbx_strand_id
1 'polypeptide(L)' 'MVVGTMPYRETYTARGVRIRIYAEAEKLNDTSLALSLTPRLLAFFEDYFQLPYPLEKLGELILIDLLICL' A
#
# COMPACT_ATOMS: atom_id res chain seq x y z
N MET A 1 3.94 -10.79 -14.55
CA MET A 1 3.28 -9.66 -15.25
C MET A 1 1.78 -9.87 -15.15
N VAL A 2 1.10 -9.08 -14.32
CA VAL A 2 -0.36 -9.14 -14.21
C VAL A 2 -0.93 -8.17 -15.24
N VAL A 3 -1.71 -8.68 -16.19
CA VAL A 3 -2.35 -7.86 -17.23
C VAL A 3 -3.85 -7.90 -16.98
N GLY A 4 -4.42 -6.79 -16.52
CA GLY A 4 -5.84 -6.68 -16.22
C GLY A 4 -6.23 -5.27 -15.77
N THR A 5 -7.45 -4.86 -16.10
CA THR A 5 -8.03 -3.58 -15.67
C THR A 5 -8.60 -3.73 -14.26
N MET A 6 -7.75 -3.64 -13.24
CA MET A 6 -8.18 -3.59 -11.84
C MET A 6 -8.29 -2.14 -11.37
N PRO A 7 -9.37 -1.77 -10.66
CA PRO A 7 -9.43 -0.47 -10.03
C PRO A 7 -8.41 -0.41 -8.88
N TYR A 8 -7.94 0.80 -8.58
CA TYR A 8 -6.90 1.02 -7.59
C TYR A 8 -7.14 2.33 -6.85
N ARG A 9 -6.55 2.41 -5.66
CA ARG A 9 -6.39 3.66 -4.93
C ARG A 9 -4.91 3.92 -4.69
N GLU A 10 -4.54 5.18 -4.67
CA GLU A 10 -3.16 5.59 -4.44
C GLU A 10 -3.05 6.63 -3.32
N THR A 11 -1.93 6.58 -2.61
CA THR A 11 -1.56 7.54 -1.58
C THR A 11 -0.06 7.84 -1.67
N TYR A 12 0.34 8.94 -1.05
CA TYR A 12 1.71 9.42 -1.04
C TYR A 12 2.22 9.43 0.40
N THR A 13 3.45 8.99 0.60
CA THR A 13 4.13 9.17 1.89
C THR A 13 4.70 10.59 2.01
N ALA A 14 5.08 10.99 3.23
CA ALA A 14 5.71 12.29 3.47
C ALA A 14 7.00 12.50 2.65
N ARG A 15 7.66 11.41 2.23
CA ARG A 15 8.87 11.44 1.40
C ARG A 15 8.59 11.35 -0.11
N GLY A 16 7.32 11.38 -0.52
CA GLY A 16 6.90 11.34 -1.91
C GLY A 16 6.86 9.94 -2.53
N VAL A 17 6.98 8.87 -1.74
CA VAL A 17 6.86 7.49 -2.24
C VAL A 17 5.40 7.23 -2.60
N ARG A 18 5.17 6.76 -3.83
CA ARG A 18 3.82 6.43 -4.33
C ARG A 18 3.43 5.03 -3.92
N ILE A 19 2.37 4.92 -3.12
CA ILE A 19 1.79 3.63 -2.73
C ILE A 19 0.51 3.43 -3.54
N ARG A 20 0.45 2.32 -4.28
CA ARG A 20 -0.76 1.92 -5.01
C ARG A 20 -1.28 0.62 -4.48
N ILE A 21 -2.58 0.61 -4.25
CA ILE A 21 -3.34 -0.51 -3.75
C ILE A 21 -4.34 -0.93 -4.80
N TYR A 22 -4.23 -2.17 -5.25
CA TYR A 22 -5.13 -2.78 -6.23
C TYR A 22 -6.10 -3.71 -5.50
N ALA A 23 -7.40 -3.54 -5.74
CA ALA A 23 -8.45 -4.37 -5.17
C ALA A 23 -9.69 -4.37 -6.09
N GLU A 24 -10.61 -5.29 -5.86
CA GLU A 24 -11.92 -5.28 -6.51
C GLU A 24 -12.73 -4.05 -6.09
N ALA A 25 -13.61 -3.56 -6.97
CA ALA A 25 -14.38 -2.33 -6.74
C ALA A 25 -15.19 -2.37 -5.44
N GLU A 26 -15.70 -3.56 -5.06
CA GLU A 26 -16.48 -3.77 -3.83
C GLU A 26 -15.59 -3.69 -2.57
N LYS A 27 -14.36 -4.20 -2.65
CA LYS A 27 -13.38 -4.21 -1.54
C LYS A 27 -12.56 -2.93 -1.44
N LEU A 28 -12.72 -1.97 -2.36
CA LEU A 28 -11.99 -0.69 -2.33
C LEU A 28 -12.24 0.12 -1.04
N ASN A 29 -13.41 -0.01 -0.43
CA ASN A 29 -13.68 0.67 0.84
C ASN A 29 -12.81 0.10 1.97
N ASP A 30 -12.64 -1.22 2.02
CA ASP A 30 -11.80 -1.90 3.01
C ASP A 30 -10.33 -1.52 2.87
N THR A 31 -9.89 -1.17 1.65
CA THR A 31 -8.52 -0.68 1.42
C THR A 31 -8.23 0.68 2.03
N SER A 32 -9.25 1.44 2.44
CA SER A 32 -9.05 2.78 3.03
C SER A 32 -8.27 2.71 4.34
N LEU A 33 -8.50 1.67 5.14
CA LEU A 33 -7.74 1.43 6.36
C LEU A 33 -6.26 1.15 6.03
N ALA A 34 -6.01 0.24 5.07
CA ALA A 34 -4.68 -0.07 4.60
C ALA A 34 -3.96 1.20 4.09
N LEU A 35 -4.60 2.01 3.24
CA LEU A 35 -4.05 3.27 2.73
C LEU A 35 -3.64 4.25 3.83
N SER A 36 -4.35 4.26 4.96
CA SER A 36 -4.04 5.13 6.10
C SER A 36 -2.89 4.58 6.96
N LEU A 37 -2.74 3.26 7.02
CA LEU A 37 -1.73 2.58 7.83
C LEU A 37 -0.40 2.41 7.09
N THR A 38 -0.41 2.10 5.79
CA THR A 38 0.81 1.83 5.01
C THR A 38 1.84 2.96 5.09
N PRO A 39 1.49 4.26 4.98
CA PRO A 39 2.45 5.34 5.12
C PRO A 39 3.12 5.38 6.51
N ARG A 40 2.37 5.06 7.57
CA ARG A 40 2.88 5.01 8.95
C ARG A 40 3.79 3.80 9.16
N LEU A 41 3.40 2.66 8.61
CA LEU A 41 4.17 1.42 8.67
C LEU A 41 5.50 1.56 7.92
N LEU A 42 5.47 2.18 6.74
CA LEU A 42 6.68 2.43 5.95
C LEU A 42 7.61 3.40 6.68
N ALA A 43 7.09 4.48 7.26
CA ALA A 43 7.89 5.39 8.08
C ALA A 43 8.55 4.65 9.27
N PHE A 44 7.79 3.80 9.97
CA PHE A 44 8.34 2.98 11.05
C PHE A 44 9.48 2.06 10.59
N PHE A 45 9.36 1.41 9.44
CA PHE A 45 10.42 0.56 8.91
C PHE A 45 11.65 1.36 8.47
N GLU A 46 11.46 2.53 7.85
CA GLU A 46 12.56 3.42 7.50
C GLU A 46 13.35 3.87 8.74
N ASP A 47 12.65 4.22 9.83
CA ASP A 47 13.26 4.59 11.11
C ASP A 47 13.97 3.40 11.77
N TYR A 48 13.36 2.21 11.71
CA TYR A 48 13.90 0.98 12.30
C TYR A 48 15.18 0.50 11.60
N PHE A 49 15.18 0.46 10.27
CA PHE A 49 16.34 0.01 9.48
C PHE A 49 17.35 1.13 9.19
N GLN A 50 17.00 2.38 9.52
CA GLN A 50 17.77 3.58 9.18
C GLN A 50 18.14 3.68 7.68
N LEU A 51 17.31 3.10 6.82
CA LEU A 51 17.51 3.09 5.37
C LEU A 51 16.27 3.66 4.68
N PRO A 52 16.41 4.68 3.80
CA PRO A 52 15.29 5.19 3.01
C PRO A 52 14.84 4.13 2.01
N TYR A 53 13.52 4.06 1.77
CA TYR A 53 12.99 3.16 0.76
C TYR A 53 13.52 3.56 -0.63
N PRO A 54 14.23 2.66 -1.36
CA PRO A 54 15.00 3.04 -2.55
C PRO A 54 14.16 3.18 -3.82
N LEU A 55 12.89 2.74 -3.81
CA LEU A 55 12.02 2.74 -4.99
C LEU A 55 10.97 3.84 -4.89
N GLU A 56 10.73 4.55 -5.99
CA GLU A 56 9.75 5.65 -6.04
C GLU A 56 8.29 5.19 -5.94
N LYS A 57 8.04 3.88 -6.14
CA LYS A 57 6.71 3.31 -6.14
C LYS A 57 6.68 1.96 -5.43
N LEU A 58 5.76 1.83 -4.48
CA LEU A 58 5.34 0.58 -3.88
C LEU A 58 4.02 0.14 -4.51
N GLY A 59 4.03 -1.00 -5.19
CA GLY A 59 2.82 -1.64 -5.71
C GLY A 59 2.39 -2.75 -4.76
N GLU A 60 1.45 -2.46 -3.86
CA GLU A 60 0.85 -3.47 -3.01
C GLU A 60 -0.35 -4.05 -3.77
N LEU A 61 -0.19 -5.23 -4.36
CA LEU A 61 -1.35 -6.07 -4.64
C LEU A 61 -1.80 -6.59 -3.29
N ILE A 62 -2.98 -6.17 -2.82
CA ILE A 62 -3.53 -6.72 -1.58
C ILE A 62 -3.91 -8.17 -1.86
N LEU A 63 -2.96 -9.07 -1.65
CA LEU A 63 -3.23 -10.47 -1.29
C LEU A 63 -3.42 -10.59 0.23
N ILE A 64 -3.81 -9.50 0.90
CA ILE A 64 -4.03 -9.41 2.35
C ILE A 64 -5.52 -9.68 2.64
N ASP A 65 -6.03 -10.84 2.21
CA ASP A 65 -7.17 -11.45 2.89
C ASP A 65 -6.73 -12.03 4.26
N LEU A 66 -5.42 -12.15 4.54
CA LEU A 66 -4.91 -12.84 5.73
C LEU A 66 -4.83 -11.98 7.03
N LEU A 67 -4.81 -10.64 6.96
CA LEU A 67 -4.60 -9.78 8.15
C LEU A 67 -5.86 -9.06 8.65
N ILE A 68 -6.93 -8.99 7.86
CA ILE A 68 -8.16 -8.25 8.22
C ILE A 68 -9.27 -9.21 8.71
N CYS A 69 -9.05 -10.52 8.61
CA CYS A 69 -9.99 -11.55 9.04
C CYS A 69 -9.72 -12.11 10.47
N LEU A 70 -8.90 -11.44 11.29
CA LEU A 70 -8.59 -11.87 12.67
C LEU A 70 -9.04 -10.84 13.71
#